data_AF-A0A7J6HGX5-F1
#
_entry.id   AF-A0A7J6HGX5-F1
#
_cell.length_a   1.000
_cell.length_b   1.000
_cell.length_c   1.000
_cell.angle_alpha   90.00
_cell.angle_beta   90.00
_cell.angle_gamma   90.00
#
_symmetry.space_group_name_H-M   'P 1'
#
loop_
_entity.id
_entity.type
_entity.pdbx_description
1 polymer ?
#
loop_
_entity_poly.entity_id
_entity_poly.type
_entity_poly.pdbx_seq_one_letter_code
_entity_poly.pdbx_strand_id
1 'polypeptide(L)' 'EAPADMQCKDKFLLQSAKVNDGVAAKDINAEMFNKEAGHIVEECKKLLLFLLV' A
#
# COMPACT_ATOMS: atom_id res chain seq x y z
N GLU A 1 13.35 12.11 -24.46
CA GLU A 1 13.17 10.73 -23.99
C GLU A 1 13.98 10.56 -22.72
N ALA A 2 13.35 10.17 -21.60
CA ALA A 2 14.05 10.00 -20.33
C ALA A 2 14.97 8.75 -20.38
N PRO A 3 16.12 8.73 -19.68
CA PRO A 3 17.03 7.60 -19.73
C PRO A 3 16.33 6.31 -19.29
N ALA A 4 16.59 5.19 -19.97
CA ALA A 4 16.06 3.87 -19.63
C ALA A 4 16.41 3.40 -18.20
N ASP A 5 17.37 4.07 -17.55
CA ASP A 5 17.83 3.83 -16.18
C ASP A 5 17.02 4.61 -15.11
N MET A 6 16.04 5.42 -15.53
CA MET A 6 15.10 6.10 -14.62
C MET A 6 13.84 5.25 -14.34
N GLN A 7 13.93 3.94 -14.53
CA GLN A 7 12.94 3.00 -14.02
C GLN A 7 13.12 2.91 -12.51
N CYS A 8 12.24 3.58 -11.77
CA CYS A 8 12.18 3.48 -10.31
C CYS A 8 12.05 2.00 -9.92
N LYS A 9 13.15 1.40 -9.42
CA LYS A 9 13.21 0.01 -8.96
C LYS A 9 12.58 -0.16 -7.58
N ASP A 10 12.15 0.93 -6.97
CA ASP A 10 11.49 0.92 -5.68
C ASP A 10 10.15 0.21 -5.80
N LYS A 11 10.04 -0.91 -5.09
CA LYS A 11 8.83 -1.69 -4.99
C LYS A 11 8.07 -1.19 -3.78
N PHE A 12 7.02 -0.43 -4.02
CA PHE A 12 6.10 -0.03 -2.96
C PHE A 12 4.97 -1.05 -2.84
N LEU A 13 4.71 -1.46 -1.61
CA LEU A 13 3.53 -2.23 -1.26
C LEU A 13 2.57 -1.30 -0.52
N LEU A 14 1.46 -0.95 -1.16
CA LEU A 14 0.36 -0.29 -0.47
C LEU A 14 -0.57 -1.37 0.09
N GLN A 15 -0.77 -1.36 1.40
CA GLN A 15 -1.74 -2.23 2.07
C GLN A 15 -2.86 -1.36 2.64
N SER A 16 -4.11 -1.82 2.51
CA SER A 16 -5.27 -1.17 3.11
C SER A 16 -6.15 -2.22 3.78
N ALA A 17 -6.66 -1.92 4.97
CA ALA A 17 -7.52 -2.82 5.73
C ALA A 17 -8.87 -2.14 5.98
N LYS A 18 -9.96 -2.89 5.88
CA LYS A 18 -11.29 -2.38 6.23
C LYS A 18 -11.44 -2.38 7.76
N VAL A 19 -11.75 -1.22 8.32
CA VAL A 19 -12.03 -1.05 9.75
C VAL A 19 -13.49 -0.68 9.99
N ASN A 20 -13.98 -0.89 11.20
CA ASN A 20 -15.34 -0.49 11.60
C ASN A 20 -15.45 1.03 11.73
N ASP A 21 -16.66 1.56 11.51
CA ASP A 21 -16.96 2.97 11.70
C ASP A 21 -16.72 3.38 13.17
N GLY A 22 -16.00 4.49 13.37
CA GLY A 22 -15.65 5.00 14.70
C GLY A 22 -14.29 4.54 15.24
N VAL A 23 -13.54 3.72 14.49
CA VAL A 23 -12.12 3.45 14.82
C VAL A 23 -11.34 4.77 14.77
N ALA A 24 -10.70 5.13 15.88
CA ALA A 24 -9.84 6.29 15.94
C ALA A 24 -8.41 5.90 15.52
N ALA A 25 -7.63 6.88 15.07
CA ALA A 25 -6.26 6.65 14.60
C ALA A 25 -5.35 5.96 15.64
N LYS A 26 -5.61 6.17 16.93
CA LYS A 26 -4.90 5.54 18.05
C LYS A 26 -5.13 4.03 18.19
N ASP A 27 -6.25 3.54 17.66
CA ASP A 27 -6.65 2.13 17.75
C ASP A 27 -6.15 1.33 16.54
N ILE A 28 -5.59 2.02 15.52
CA ILE A 28 -4.99 1.41 14.34
C ILE A 28 -3.67 0.74 14.74
N ASN A 29 -3.57 -0.56 14.51
CA ASN A 29 -2.37 -1.34 14.82
C ASN A 29 -1.95 -2.22 13.62
N ALA A 30 -0.76 -2.81 13.69
CA ALA A 30 -0.21 -3.63 12.60
C ALA A 30 -0.99 -4.93 12.37
N GLU A 31 -1.67 -5.46 13.39
CA GLU A 31 -2.49 -6.67 13.29
C GLU A 31 -3.67 -6.49 12.32
N MET A 32 -4.23 -5.28 12.23
CA MET A 32 -5.29 -4.96 11.26
C MET A 32 -4.86 -5.20 9.80
N PHE A 33 -3.56 -5.15 9.51
CA PHE A 33 -3.01 -5.40 8.18
C PHE A 33 -2.51 -6.84 7.99
N ASN A 34 -2.72 -7.72 8.97
CA ASN A 34 -2.37 -9.13 8.87
C ASN A 34 -3.52 -9.94 8.22
N LYS A 35 -3.25 -10.51 7.04
CA LYS A 35 -4.19 -11.38 6.31
C LYS A 35 -4.47 -12.71 7.01
N GLU A 36 -3.50 -13.24 7.76
CA GLU A 36 -3.61 -14.55 8.43
C GLU A 36 -4.57 -14.49 9.63
N ALA A 37 -4.82 -13.29 10.16
CA ALA A 37 -5.81 -13.05 11.20
C ALA A 37 -7.27 -13.04 10.68
N GLY A 38 -7.48 -13.26 9.37
CA GLY A 38 -8.81 -13.23 8.75
C GLY A 38 -9.30 -11.83 8.36
N HIS A 39 -8.43 -10.82 8.42
CA HIS A 39 -8.75 -9.45 8.00
C HIS A 39 -8.76 -9.32 6.48
N ILE A 40 -9.72 -8.54 5.96
CA ILE A 40 -9.77 -8.18 4.54
C ILE A 40 -8.73 -7.07 4.30
N VAL A 41 -7.57 -7.47 3.78
CA VAL A 41 -6.46 -6.58 3.45
C VAL A 41 -6.23 -6.57 1.94
N GLU A 42 -6.46 -5.42 1.32
CA GLU A 42 -6.20 -5.18 -0.09
C GLU A 42 -4.74 -4.74 -0.29
N GLU A 43 -4.05 -5.38 -1.22
CA GLU A 43 -2.64 -5.09 -1.53
C GLU A 43 -2.49 -4.60 -2.95
N CYS A 44 -1.99 -3.37 -3.10
CA CYS A 44 -1.61 -2.81 -4.39
C CYS A 44 -0.08 -2.74 -4.48
N LYS A 45 0.52 -3.64 -5.26
CA LYS A 45 1.93 -3.56 -5.65
C LYS A 45 2.03 -2.67 -6.88
N LYS A 46 2.53 -1.43 -6.73
CA LYS A 46 2.82 -0.55 -7.87
C LYS A 46 4.32 -0.36 -8.01
N LEU A 47 4.83 -0.64 -9.21
CA LEU A 47 6.01 0.06 -9.73
C LEU A 47 5.55 1.46 -10.12
N LEU A 48 6.11 2.50 -9.51
CA LEU A 48 5.87 3.88 -9.91
C LEU A 48 6.46 4.08 -11.32
N LEU A 49 5.62 4.12 -12.34
CA LEU A 49 5.98 4.81 -13.58
C LEU A 49 5.71 6.30 -13.34
N PHE A 50 6.78 7.11 -13.30
CA PHE A 50 6.66 8.56 -13.37
C PHE A 50 5.89 8.94 -14.64
N LEU A 51 4.70 9.52 -14.49
CA LEU A 51 3.96 10.12 -15.60
C LEU A 51 4.59 11.51 -15.84
N LEU A 52 5.36 11.66 -16.92
CA LEU A 52 5.82 12.96 -17.39
C LEU A 52 4.59 13.70 -17.95
N VAL A 53 4.19 14.81 -17.31
CA VAL A 53 3.22 15.77 -17.85
C VAL A 53 3.97 16.80 -18.68
#